data_AF-A0A074JEI4-F1
#
_entry.id   AF-A0A074JEI4-F1
#
_cell.length_a   1.000
_cell.length_b   1.000
_cell.length_c   1.000
_cell.angle_alpha   90.00
_cell.angle_beta   90.00
_cell.angle_gamma   90.00
#
_symmetry.space_group_name_H-M   'P 1'
#
loop_
_entity.id
_entity.type
_entity.pdbx_description
1 polymer ?
#
loop_
_entity_poly.entity_id
_entity_poly.type
_entity_poly.pdbx_seq_one_letter_code
_entity_poly.pdbx_strand_id
1 'polypeptide(L)' 'MSFSDRTHAAIAARIAALQLRHRDLDDRVAQEQKRAWRDMTVLQRLKRRRLRLKDELSRYEGMMRMLARRRAAG' A
#
# COMPACT_ATOMS: atom_id res chain seq x y z
N MET A 1 22.55 11.99 11.75
CA MET A 1 21.34 11.56 11.02
C MET A 1 20.50 12.79 10.67
N SER A 2 20.42 13.15 9.38
CA SER A 2 19.69 14.35 8.94
C SER A 2 18.18 14.16 9.11
N PHE A 3 17.42 15.26 9.24
CA PHE A 3 15.96 15.22 9.29
C PHE A 3 15.35 14.54 8.05
N SER A 4 15.97 14.76 6.88
CA SER A 4 15.59 14.11 5.61
C SER A 4 15.79 12.59 5.62
N ASP A 5 16.76 12.06 6.37
CA ASP A 5 16.98 10.61 6.48
C ASP A 5 15.87 9.94 7.27
N ARG A 6 15.44 10.59 8.36
CA ARG A 6 14.38 10.07 9.25
C ARG A 6 13.02 10.08 8.56
N THR A 7 12.69 11.12 7.79
CA THR A 7 11.44 11.17 7.02
C THR A 7 11.42 10.13 5.91
N HIS A 8 12.55 9.90 5.24
CA HIS A 8 12.69 8.85 4.24
C HIS A 8 12.46 7.45 4.84
N ALA A 9 13.12 7.14 5.95
CA ALA A 9 12.96 5.86 6.65
C ALA A 9 11.52 5.63 7.14
N ALA A 10 10.86 6.67 7.67
CA ALA A 10 9.47 6.59 8.12
C ALA A 10 8.50 6.29 6.96
N ILE A 11 8.67 6.94 5.81
CA ILE A 11 7.86 6.69 4.62
C ILE A 11 8.13 5.29 4.05
N ALA A 12 9.38 4.84 4.03
CA ALA A 12 9.75 3.48 3.62
C ALA A 12 9.06 2.41 4.49
N ALA A 13 9.12 2.58 5.82
CA ALA A 13 8.44 1.68 6.75
C ALA A 13 6.91 1.68 6.54
N ARG A 14 6.32 2.86 6.27
CA ARG A 14 4.89 2.96 5.97
C ARG A 14 4.51 2.24 4.68
N ILE A 15 5.30 2.38 3.61
CA ILE A 15 5.08 1.68 2.34
C ILE A 15 5.17 0.17 2.56
N ALA A 16 6.19 -0.33 3.27
CA ALA A 16 6.34 -1.75 3.56
C ALA A 16 5.13 -2.32 4.32
N ALA A 17 4.64 -1.60 5.33
CA ALA A 17 3.45 -2.00 6.08
C ALA A 17 2.18 -2.01 5.20
N LEU A 18 2.03 -1.05 4.28
CA LEU A 18 0.91 -1.02 3.33
C LEU A 18 1.00 -2.15 2.30
N GLN A 19 2.19 -2.48 1.80
CA GLN A 19 2.42 -3.61 0.90
C GLN A 19 2.03 -4.94 1.55
N LEU A 20 2.40 -5.16 2.82
CA LEU A 20 2.01 -6.36 3.56
C LEU A 20 0.48 -6.47 3.66
N ARG A 21 -0.17 -5.38 4.10
CA ARG A 21 -1.65 -5.33 4.20
C ARG A 21 -2.34 -5.54 2.85
N HIS A 22 -1.74 -5.06 1.77
CA HIS A 22 -2.27 -5.26 0.42
C HIS A 22 -2.20 -6.74 0.03
N ARG A 23 -1.07 -7.42 0.28
CA ARG A 23 -0.92 -8.87 0.02
C ARG A 23 -1.96 -9.69 0.80
N ASP A 24 -2.10 -9.44 2.10
CA ASP A 24 -3.10 -10.12 2.92
C ASP A 24 -4.53 -9.95 2.37
N LEU A 25 -4.80 -8.77 1.83
CA LEU A 25 -6.11 -8.44 1.29
C LEU A 25 -6.35 -9.06 -0.08
N ASP A 26 -5.32 -9.17 -0.92
CA ASP A 26 -5.36 -9.94 -2.16
C ASP A 26 -5.61 -11.43 -1.91
N ASP A 27 -4.94 -12.00 -0.90
CA ASP A 27 -5.14 -13.41 -0.52
C ASP A 27 -6.58 -13.65 -0.06
N ARG A 28 -7.14 -12.75 0.75
CA ARG A 28 -8.55 -12.81 1.14
C ARG A 28 -9.49 -12.70 -0.05
N VAL A 29 -9.22 -11.81 -1.01
CA VAL A 29 -10.00 -11.70 -2.25
C VAL A 29 -9.93 -12.99 -3.06
N ALA A 30 -8.74 -13.60 -3.17
CA ALA A 30 -8.55 -14.85 -3.89
C ALA A 30 -9.26 -16.03 -3.21
N GLN A 31 -9.22 -16.10 -1.87
CA GLN A 31 -9.93 -17.10 -1.09
C GLN A 31 -11.45 -16.96 -1.23
N GLU A 32 -12.00 -15.74 -1.08
CA GLU A 32 -13.44 -15.51 -1.29
C GLU A 32 -13.86 -15.82 -2.74
N GLN A 33 -12.99 -15.58 -3.73
CA GLN A 33 -13.26 -15.95 -5.12
C GLN A 33 -13.29 -17.45 -5.39
N LYS A 34 -12.67 -18.27 -4.54
CA LYS A 34 -12.65 -19.73 -4.67
C LYS A 34 -13.81 -20.41 -3.92
N ARG A 35 -14.53 -19.69 -3.06
CA ARG A 35 -15.68 -20.25 -2.33
C ARG A 35 -16.81 -20.61 -3.29
N ALA A 36 -17.52 -21.72 -3.02
CA ALA A 36 -18.66 -22.15 -3.82
C ALA A 36 -19.87 -21.19 -3.70
N TRP A 37 -20.08 -20.64 -2.50
CA TRP A 37 -21.12 -19.65 -2.21
C TRP A 37 -20.46 -18.30 -1.97
N ARG A 38 -20.19 -17.57 -3.06
CA ARG A 38 -19.51 -16.27 -2.98
C ARG A 38 -20.47 -15.18 -2.59
N ASP A 39 -20.19 -14.52 -1.48
CA ASP A 39 -20.88 -13.29 -1.14
C ASP A 39 -20.33 -12.13 -1.99
N MET A 40 -21.15 -11.71 -2.97
CA MET A 40 -20.81 -10.63 -3.88
C MET A 40 -20.59 -9.30 -3.13
N THR A 41 -21.27 -9.08 -2.01
CA THR A 41 -21.12 -7.86 -1.19
C THR A 41 -19.78 -7.83 -0.47
N VAL A 42 -19.34 -8.97 0.09
CA VAL A 42 -18.03 -9.14 0.72
C VAL A 42 -16.93 -8.91 -0.31
N LEU A 43 -17.07 -9.52 -1.50
CA LEU A 43 -16.10 -9.38 -2.58
C LEU A 43 -15.99 -7.93 -3.08
N GLN A 44 -17.11 -7.21 -3.20
CA GLN A 44 -17.13 -5.78 -3.53
C GLN A 44 -16.46 -4.92 -2.45
N ARG A 45 -16.68 -5.22 -1.15
CA ARG A 45 -16.02 -4.52 -0.04
C ARG A 45 -14.52 -4.78 -0.04
N LEU A 46 -14.09 -6.02 -0.26
CA LEU A 46 -12.68 -6.38 -0.34
C LEU A 46 -12.00 -5.68 -1.53
N LYS A 47 -12.58 -5.73 -2.73
CA LYS A 47 -12.04 -5.01 -3.91
C LYS A 47 -11.90 -3.51 -3.66
N ARG A 48 -12.90 -2.88 -3.02
CA ARG A 48 -12.83 -1.45 -2.64
C ARG A 48 -11.72 -1.16 -1.63
N ARG A 49 -11.52 -2.03 -0.63
CA ARG A 49 -10.40 -1.89 0.33
C ARG A 49 -9.05 -2.05 -0.36
N ARG A 50 -8.93 -2.98 -1.31
CA ARG A 50 -7.72 -3.15 -2.13
C ARG A 50 -7.39 -1.89 -2.92
N LEU A 51 -8.38 -1.32 -3.60
CA LEU A 51 -8.19 -0.10 -4.39
C LEU A 51 -7.69 1.04 -3.52
N ARG A 52 -8.31 1.26 -2.35
CA ARG A 52 -7.87 2.28 -1.40
C ARG A 52 -6.44 2.08 -0.92
N LEU A 53 -6.04 0.83 -0.63
CA LEU A 53 -4.67 0.53 -0.23
C LEU A 53 -3.69 0.82 -1.36
N LYS A 54 -4.03 0.46 -2.60
CA LYS A 54 -3.22 0.77 -3.78
C LYS A 54 -3.06 2.28 -3.97
N ASP A 55 -4.13 3.06 -3.84
CA ASP A 55 -4.08 4.53 -3.96
C ASP A 55 -3.22 5.16 -2.86
N GLU A 56 -3.35 4.69 -1.61
CA GLU A 56 -2.53 5.13 -0.49
C GLU A 56 -1.04 4.82 -0.74
N LEU A 57 -0.75 3.62 -1.26
CA LEU A 57 0.59 3.17 -1.61
C LEU A 57 1.22 4.05 -2.70
N SER A 58 0.50 4.30 -3.79
CA SER A 58 0.95 5.18 -4.87
C SER A 58 1.21 6.61 -4.39
N ARG A 59 0.42 7.11 -3.44
CA ARG A 59 0.65 8.43 -2.82
C ARG A 59 1.96 8.48 -2.05
N TYR A 60 2.24 7.48 -1.20
CA TYR A 60 3.48 7.43 -0.43
C TYR A 60 4.71 7.18 -1.32
N GLU A 61 4.59 6.34 -2.35
CA GLU A 61 5.65 6.16 -3.35
C GLU A 61 5.96 7.45 -4.11
N GLY A 62 4.93 8.24 -4.45
CA GLY A 62 5.10 9.57 -5.02
C GLY A 62 5.86 10.51 -4.09
N MET A 63 5.50 10.54 -2.80
CA MET A 63 6.21 11.33 -1.78
C MET A 63 7.67 10.89 -1.63
N MET A 64 7.93 9.58 -1.58
CA MET A 64 9.28 9.03 -1.49
C MET A 64 10.12 9.42 -2.72
N ARG A 65 9.53 9.35 -3.92
CA ARG A 65 10.21 9.76 -5.17
C ARG A 65 10.57 11.25 -5.16
N MET A 66 9.69 12.11 -4.65
CA MET A 66 9.98 13.55 -4.51
C MET A 66 11.11 13.81 -3.52
N LEU A 67 11.10 13.15 -2.36
CA LEU A 67 12.15 13.27 -1.34
C LEU A 67 13.50 12.75 -1.85
N ALA A 68 13.50 11.65 -2.59
CA ALA A 68 14.72 11.08 -3.19
C ALA A 68 15.35 12.05 -4.21
N ARG A 69 14.56 12.71 -5.06
CA ARG A 69 15.05 13.74 -5.99
C ARG A 69 15.68 14.92 -5.26
N ARG A 70 15.07 15.38 -4.16
CA ARG A 70 15.60 16.49 -3.36
C ARG A 70 16.94 16.14 -2.70
N ARG A 71 17.13 14.88 -2.30
CA ARG A 71 18.39 14.38 -1.76
C ARG A 71 19.50 14.29 -2.81
N ALA A 72 19.17 13.91 -4.05
CA ALA A 72 20.16 13.78 -5.13
C ALA A 72 20.64 15.14 -5.68
N ALA A 73 19.92 16.22 -5.37
CA ALA A 73 20.20 17.58 -5.86
C ALA A 73 20.96 18.47 -4.85
N GLY A 74 21.46 17.91 -3.76
CA GLY A 74 22.25 18.61 -2.74
C GLY A 74 23.38 17.74 -2.22
#